data_AF-A0AAE3QLM1-F1
#
_entry.id   AF-A0AAE3QLM1-F1
#
_cell.length_a   1.000
_cell.length_b   1.000
_cell.length_c   1.000
_cell.angle_alpha   90.00
_cell.angle_beta   90.00
_cell.angle_gamma   90.00
#
_symmetry.space_group_name_H-M   'P 1'
#
loop_
_entity.id
_entity.type
_entity.pdbx_description
1 polymer ?
#
loop_
_entity_poly.entity_id
_entity_poly.type
_entity_poly.pdbx_seq_one_letter_code
_entity_poly.pdbx_strand_id
1 'polypeptide(L)'
;MQRIANQFWIVLQEIAKLFWIIVCEIAFLLARAGKYLYAHRKQIATHRATPWVIIALATVWSVWAMYRHVQQQQEKPIVVTRIPTVLISDSDFQQRHIQLTGQPPLPESNKALTQSITEWIGVPYRDNSDSRTGTDCSGFVRNVYQEAYGLNLNRNALKMYEQDVDPIEKEELHEGDLIFFDTFGSGISHVGIYLQNGRFAHASTSRGVTIDSLTNPYYSDCYFSSGRVNRDFLEEESTR
;
A
#
# COMPACT_ATOMS: atom_id res chain seq x y z
N MET A 1 29.68 11.21 -11.75
CA MET A 1 28.37 10.93 -12.38
C MET A 1 27.33 12.06 -12.22
N GLN A 2 27.40 12.93 -11.18
CA GLN A 2 26.45 14.06 -11.02
C GLN A 2 26.48 15.14 -12.13
N ARG A 3 27.62 15.41 -12.78
CA ARG A 3 27.70 16.43 -13.85
C ARG A 3 26.87 16.09 -15.10
N ILE A 4 26.73 14.81 -15.41
CA ILE A 4 25.94 14.34 -16.58
C ILE A 4 24.44 14.45 -16.28
N ALA A 5 24.02 14.16 -15.04
CA ALA A 5 22.63 14.29 -14.61
C ALA A 5 22.14 15.75 -14.64
N ASN A 6 22.99 16.72 -14.29
CA ASN A 6 22.63 18.14 -14.34
C ASN A 6 22.51 18.66 -15.79
N GLN A 7 23.36 18.18 -16.71
CA GLN A 7 23.26 18.53 -18.13
C GLN A 7 21.97 17.97 -18.76
N PHE A 8 21.56 16.77 -18.37
CA PHE A 8 20.31 16.17 -18.84
C PHE A 8 19.07 16.98 -18.40
N TRP A 9 19.05 17.44 -17.14
CA TRP A 9 17.96 18.26 -16.63
C TRP A 9 17.80 19.61 -17.34
N ILE A 10 18.91 20.25 -17.72
CA ILE A 10 18.88 21.53 -18.45
C ILE A 10 18.31 21.31 -19.86
N VAL A 11 18.75 20.26 -20.56
CA VAL A 11 18.23 19.93 -21.91
C VAL A 11 16.71 19.65 -21.86
N LEU A 12 16.24 18.97 -20.82
CA LEU A 12 14.82 18.68 -20.65
C LEU A 12 13.98 19.96 -20.48
N GLN A 13 14.50 20.96 -19.76
CA GLN A 13 13.84 22.25 -19.57
C GLN A 13 13.77 23.08 -20.87
N GLU A 14 14.82 23.06 -21.69
CA GLU A 14 14.81 23.75 -22.99
C GLU A 14 13.84 23.09 -23.98
N ILE A 15 13.74 21.75 -23.98
CA ILE A 15 12.75 21.02 -24.80
C ILE A 15 11.32 21.39 -24.37
N ALA A 16 11.05 21.49 -23.07
CA ALA A 16 9.73 21.87 -22.57
C ALA A 16 9.35 23.31 -22.98
N LYS A 17 10.30 24.25 -23.00
CA LYS A 17 10.08 25.62 -23.49
C LYS A 17 9.73 25.63 -24.99
N LEU A 18 10.45 24.87 -25.81
CA LEU A 18 10.17 24.76 -27.24
C LEU A 18 8.77 24.17 -27.50
N PHE A 19 8.39 23.14 -26.74
CA PHE A 19 7.06 22.56 -26.83
C PHE A 19 5.96 23.59 -26.50
N TRP A 20 6.14 24.38 -25.43
CA TRP A 20 5.19 25.42 -25.06
C TRP A 20 5.04 26.50 -26.14
N ILE A 21 6.15 26.93 -26.77
CA ILE A 21 6.13 27.90 -27.88
C ILE A 21 5.32 27.36 -29.06
N ILE A 22 5.52 26.10 -29.44
CA ILE A 22 4.78 25.45 -30.53
C ILE A 22 3.28 25.38 -30.22
N VAL A 23 2.91 25.04 -28.99
CA VAL A 23 1.50 25.01 -28.56
C VAL A 23 0.87 26.41 -28.67
N CYS A 24 1.58 27.46 -28.25
CA CYS A 24 1.10 28.84 -28.39
C CYS A 24 0.94 29.26 -29.86
N GLU A 25 1.88 28.87 -30.75
CA GLU A 25 1.79 29.20 -32.18
C GLU A 25 0.60 28.51 -32.86
N ILE A 26 0.38 27.22 -32.55
CA ILE A 26 -0.76 26.45 -33.08
C ILE A 26 -2.07 27.07 -32.60
N ALA A 27 -2.18 27.41 -31.31
CA ALA A 27 -3.35 28.08 -30.77
C ALA A 27 -3.63 29.42 -31.46
N PHE A 28 -2.58 30.20 -31.75
CA PHE A 28 -2.69 31.47 -32.47
C PHE A 28 -3.16 31.27 -33.92
N LEU A 29 -2.62 30.29 -34.63
CA LEU A 29 -3.04 29.93 -35.99
C LEU A 29 -4.51 29.50 -36.05
N LEU A 30 -4.95 28.68 -35.09
CA LEU A 30 -6.35 28.25 -34.98
C LEU A 30 -7.29 29.43 -34.72
N ALA A 31 -6.90 30.37 -33.85
CA ALA A 31 -7.69 31.58 -33.59
C ALA A 31 -7.83 32.46 -34.86
N ARG A 32 -6.78 32.55 -35.67
CA ARG A 32 -6.78 33.32 -36.92
C ARG A 32 -7.61 32.62 -38.01
N ALA A 33 -7.51 31.30 -38.11
CA ALA A 33 -8.35 30.49 -38.99
C ALA A 33 -9.84 30.60 -38.62
N GLY A 34 -10.17 30.59 -37.32
CA GLY A 34 -11.53 30.80 -36.83
C GLY A 34 -12.13 32.14 -37.25
N LYS A 35 -11.35 33.24 -37.16
CA LYS A 35 -11.79 34.57 -37.64
C LYS A 35 -12.01 34.60 -39.16
N TYR A 36 -11.14 33.93 -39.94
CA TYR A 36 -11.28 33.83 -41.39
C TYR A 36 -12.56 33.07 -41.79
N LEU A 37 -12.79 31.91 -41.17
CA LEU A 37 -14.00 31.10 -41.38
C LEU A 37 -15.28 31.85 -40.97
N TYR A 38 -15.23 32.62 -39.87
CA TYR A 38 -16.36 33.45 -39.43
C TYR A 38 -16.69 34.58 -40.42
N ALA A 39 -15.66 35.21 -41.01
CA ALA A 39 -15.83 36.26 -42.01
C ALA A 39 -16.40 35.73 -43.35
N HIS A 40 -16.04 34.50 -43.74
CA HIS A 40 -16.46 33.90 -45.03
C HIS A 40 -17.61 32.89 -44.89
N ARG A 41 -18.30 32.86 -43.73
CA ARG A 41 -19.37 31.89 -43.40
C ARG A 41 -20.51 31.80 -44.42
N LYS A 42 -20.82 32.88 -45.14
CA LYS A 42 -21.87 32.92 -46.18
C LYS A 42 -21.47 32.23 -47.49
N GLN A 43 -20.17 32.16 -47.82
CA GLN A 43 -19.67 31.45 -49.01
C GLN A 43 -19.45 29.95 -48.74
N ILE A 44 -19.27 29.53 -47.49
CA ILE A 44 -19.07 28.13 -47.10
C ILE A 44 -20.42 27.39 -46.98
N ALA A 45 -21.50 28.12 -46.64
CA ALA A 45 -22.84 27.56 -46.45
C ALA A 45 -23.51 27.02 -47.73
N THR A 46 -22.96 27.28 -48.91
CA THR A 46 -23.48 26.77 -50.19
C THR A 46 -22.87 25.43 -50.59
N HIS A 47 -21.78 24.99 -49.96
CA HIS A 47 -21.20 23.68 -50.21
C HIS A 47 -21.80 22.66 -49.24
N ARG A 48 -22.65 21.76 -49.77
CA ARG A 48 -23.04 20.53 -49.06
C ARG A 48 -21.76 19.79 -48.69
N ALA A 49 -21.57 19.50 -47.40
CA ALA A 49 -20.43 18.74 -46.92
C ALA A 49 -20.30 17.45 -47.74
N THR A 50 -19.22 17.34 -48.51
CA THR A 50 -19.00 16.18 -49.38
C THR A 50 -18.72 14.96 -48.51
N PRO A 51 -19.04 13.74 -48.98
CA PRO A 51 -18.90 12.50 -48.19
C PRO A 51 -17.51 12.34 -47.54
N TRP A 52 -16.46 12.85 -48.19
CA TRP A 52 -15.09 12.85 -47.69
C TRP A 52 -14.88 13.65 -46.40
N VAL A 53 -15.60 14.76 -46.21
CA VAL A 53 -15.52 15.57 -44.98
C VAL A 53 -16.12 14.80 -43.80
N ILE A 54 -17.22 14.08 -44.03
CA ILE A 54 -17.87 13.25 -43.00
C ILE A 54 -16.95 12.08 -42.61
N ILE A 55 -16.32 11.43 -43.59
CA ILE A 55 -15.36 10.34 -43.34
C ILE A 55 -14.15 10.87 -42.55
N ALA A 56 -13.60 12.02 -42.92
CA ALA A 56 -12.48 12.63 -42.20
C ALA A 56 -12.84 12.99 -40.74
N LEU A 57 -14.05 13.49 -40.49
CA LEU A 57 -14.51 13.77 -39.12
C LEU A 57 -14.72 12.47 -38.30
N ALA A 58 -15.22 11.41 -38.93
CA ALA A 58 -15.41 10.11 -38.28
C ALA A 58 -14.08 9.44 -37.90
N THR A 59 -13.04 9.54 -38.75
CA THR A 59 -11.70 9.02 -38.43
C THR A 59 -11.04 9.83 -37.33
N VAL A 60 -11.14 11.15 -37.35
CA VAL A 60 -10.64 12.02 -36.27
C VAL A 60 -11.35 11.70 -34.95
N TRP A 61 -12.67 11.49 -34.96
CA TRP A 61 -13.41 11.12 -33.75
C TRP A 61 -13.03 9.72 -33.22
N SER A 62 -12.82 8.75 -34.12
CA SER A 62 -12.39 7.39 -33.74
C SER A 62 -10.97 7.37 -33.16
N VAL A 63 -10.04 8.13 -33.76
CA VAL A 63 -8.68 8.29 -33.26
C VAL A 63 -8.68 9.04 -31.92
N TRP A 64 -9.52 10.07 -31.75
CA TRP A 64 -9.68 10.77 -30.48
C TRP A 64 -10.30 9.88 -29.40
N ALA A 65 -11.29 9.05 -29.74
CA ALA A 65 -11.91 8.10 -28.82
C ALA A 65 -10.91 7.02 -28.37
N MET A 66 -10.11 6.49 -29.30
CA MET A 66 -9.03 5.55 -28.98
C MET A 66 -7.95 6.21 -28.12
N TYR A 67 -7.53 7.44 -28.46
CA TYR A 67 -6.58 8.23 -27.67
C TYR A 67 -7.09 8.46 -26.25
N ARG A 68 -8.38 8.81 -26.07
CA ARG A 68 -9.01 8.97 -24.76
C ARG A 68 -9.02 7.67 -23.95
N HIS A 69 -9.26 6.53 -24.60
CA HIS A 69 -9.25 5.22 -23.94
C HIS A 69 -7.83 4.80 -23.52
N VAL A 70 -6.81 5.12 -24.33
CA VAL A 70 -5.39 4.88 -24.02
C VAL A 70 -4.90 5.81 -22.90
N GLN A 71 -5.32 7.08 -22.86
CA GLN A 71 -5.04 7.99 -21.74
C GLN A 71 -5.65 7.48 -20.43
N GLN A 72 -6.83 6.87 -20.47
CA GLN A 72 -7.48 6.28 -19.29
C GLN A 72 -6.70 5.08 -18.70
N GLN A 73 -5.79 4.46 -19.47
CA GLN A 73 -4.91 3.37 -19.01
C GLN A 73 -3.51 3.86 -18.57
N GLN A 74 -3.15 5.11 -18.89
CA GLN A 74 -1.83 5.71 -18.59
C GLN A 74 -1.86 6.65 -17.37
N GLU A 75 -3.04 7.04 -16.88
CA GLU A 75 -3.21 7.93 -15.72
C GLU A 75 -3.70 7.22 -14.45
N LYS A 76 -3.11 6.08 -14.08
CA LYS A 76 -2.91 5.82 -12.65
C LYS A 76 -1.48 6.22 -12.32
N PRO A 77 -1.24 7.43 -11.79
CA PRO A 77 0.10 7.80 -11.37
C PRO A 77 0.55 6.79 -10.32
N ILE A 78 1.65 6.09 -10.60
CA ILE A 78 2.52 5.61 -9.53
C ILE A 78 3.09 6.90 -8.93
N VAL A 79 2.50 7.33 -7.83
CA VAL A 79 3.00 8.45 -7.06
C VAL A 79 4.31 8.00 -6.42
N VAL A 80 5.42 8.15 -7.12
CA VAL A 80 6.73 8.26 -6.49
C VAL A 80 6.81 9.70 -5.98
N THR A 81 6.22 9.96 -4.81
CA THR A 81 6.49 11.20 -4.11
C THR A 81 7.95 11.17 -3.74
N ARG A 82 8.75 12.04 -4.37
CA ARG A 82 9.95 12.56 -3.72
C ARG A 82 9.52 12.96 -2.32
N ILE A 83 10.02 12.32 -1.28
CA ILE A 83 9.71 12.63 0.11
C ILE A 83 10.06 14.10 0.35
N PRO A 84 9.10 15.03 0.51
CA PRO A 84 9.34 16.07 1.48
C PRO A 84 9.12 15.41 2.85
N THR A 85 10.02 15.61 3.79
CA THR A 85 9.75 15.32 5.20
C THR A 85 8.59 16.22 5.64
N VAL A 86 7.36 15.79 5.38
CA VAL A 86 6.13 16.46 5.79
C VAL A 86 5.32 15.41 6.53
N LEU A 87 5.12 15.70 7.80
CA LEU A 87 4.32 14.99 8.78
C LEU A 87 2.98 14.60 8.16
N ILE A 88 2.80 13.33 7.81
CA ILE A 88 1.47 12.78 7.53
C ILE A 88 0.72 12.87 8.85
N SER A 89 -0.30 13.74 8.90
CA SER A 89 -1.08 13.98 10.11
C SER A 89 -1.74 12.69 10.57
N ASP A 90 -1.58 12.37 11.85
CA ASP A 90 -2.00 11.11 12.45
C ASP A 90 -3.50 10.81 12.25
N SER A 91 -4.32 11.81 11.91
CA SER A 91 -5.77 11.72 11.63
C SER A 91 -6.18 10.68 10.59
N ASP A 92 -5.48 10.58 9.45
CA ASP A 92 -5.96 9.81 8.30
C ASP A 92 -5.75 8.30 8.51
N PHE A 93 -4.67 7.95 9.21
CA PHE A 93 -4.39 6.60 9.64
C PHE A 93 -5.43 6.12 10.67
N GLN A 94 -5.76 7.00 11.63
CA GLN A 94 -6.73 6.73 12.70
C GLN A 94 -8.13 6.51 12.12
N GLN A 95 -8.50 7.25 11.08
CA GLN A 95 -9.81 7.15 10.43
C GLN A 95 -9.98 5.85 9.63
N ARG A 96 -8.92 5.38 8.95
CA ARG A 96 -8.91 4.04 8.32
C ARG A 96 -8.96 2.91 9.34
N HIS A 97 -8.22 3.02 10.45
CA HIS A 97 -8.21 2.03 11.51
C HIS A 97 -9.61 1.83 12.11
N ILE A 98 -10.31 2.92 12.44
CA ILE A 98 -11.67 2.87 13.01
C ILE A 98 -12.66 2.26 12.00
N GLN A 99 -12.51 2.56 10.70
CA GLN A 99 -13.40 2.03 9.66
C GLN A 99 -13.21 0.53 9.41
N LEU A 100 -12.01 0.00 9.58
CA LEU A 100 -11.70 -1.43 9.39
C LEU A 100 -11.96 -2.26 10.65
N THR A 101 -11.75 -1.70 11.84
CA THR A 101 -11.78 -2.46 13.11
C THR A 101 -13.00 -2.16 13.98
N GLY A 102 -13.68 -1.03 13.77
CA GLY A 102 -14.80 -0.59 14.62
C GLY A 102 -14.38 -0.22 16.05
N GLN A 103 -13.09 -0.04 16.32
CA GLN A 103 -12.54 0.17 17.65
C GLN A 103 -11.68 1.43 17.72
N PRO A 104 -11.63 2.10 18.89
CA PRO A 104 -10.79 3.27 19.07
C PRO A 104 -9.32 2.93 18.74
N PRO A 105 -8.60 3.87 18.12
CA PRO A 105 -7.22 3.67 17.72
C PRO A 105 -6.34 3.40 18.93
N LEU A 106 -5.40 2.46 18.76
CA LEU A 106 -4.47 2.05 19.81
C LEU A 106 -3.61 3.26 20.25
N PRO A 107 -3.32 3.44 21.54
CA PRO A 107 -2.42 4.46 22.05
C PRO A 107 -1.07 4.41 21.33
N GLU A 108 -0.48 5.58 21.09
CA GLU A 108 0.64 5.85 20.19
C GLU A 108 2.01 5.30 20.66
N SER A 109 2.08 4.06 21.12
CA SER A 109 3.32 3.30 21.11
C SER A 109 3.40 2.48 19.83
N ASN A 110 4.57 2.45 19.20
CA ASN A 110 4.84 1.57 18.06
C ASN A 110 4.06 1.86 16.75
N LYS A 111 4.15 3.09 16.25
CA LYS A 111 3.56 3.52 14.95
C LYS A 111 3.92 2.60 13.78
N ALA A 112 5.18 2.16 13.70
CA ALA A 112 5.63 1.25 12.63
C ALA A 112 4.91 -0.11 12.68
N LEU A 113 4.79 -0.70 13.88
CA LEU A 113 4.04 -1.95 14.07
C LEU A 113 2.58 -1.79 13.69
N THR A 114 1.92 -0.75 14.21
CA THR A 114 0.49 -0.52 13.97
C THR A 114 0.25 -0.29 12.47
N GLN A 115 1.13 0.43 11.79
CA GLN A 115 1.06 0.62 10.34
C GLN A 115 1.17 -0.70 9.59
N SER A 116 2.21 -1.49 9.86
CA SER A 116 2.41 -2.79 9.22
C SER A 116 1.18 -3.68 9.42
N ILE A 117 0.73 -3.87 10.67
CA ILE A 117 -0.47 -4.68 10.99
C ILE A 117 -1.69 -4.20 10.20
N THR A 118 -1.92 -2.89 10.14
CA THR A 118 -3.07 -2.29 9.44
C THR A 118 -3.05 -2.62 7.94
N GLU A 119 -1.89 -2.66 7.31
CA GLU A 119 -1.75 -3.02 5.89
C GLU A 119 -2.06 -4.51 5.62
N TRP A 120 -1.93 -5.36 6.64
CA TRP A 120 -2.20 -6.80 6.54
C TRP A 120 -3.66 -7.16 6.87
N ILE A 121 -4.41 -6.30 7.57
CA ILE A 121 -5.81 -6.57 7.94
C ILE A 121 -6.63 -6.98 6.71
N GLY A 122 -7.33 -8.11 6.82
CA GLY A 122 -8.19 -8.66 5.77
C GLY A 122 -7.49 -9.56 4.74
N VAL A 123 -6.15 -9.70 4.79
CA VAL A 123 -5.46 -10.71 3.96
C VAL A 123 -5.97 -12.11 4.34
N PRO A 124 -6.42 -12.94 3.38
CA PRO A 124 -7.05 -14.22 3.68
C PRO A 124 -6.05 -15.22 4.26
N TYR A 125 -6.55 -16.16 5.06
CA TYR A 125 -5.69 -17.22 5.57
C TYR A 125 -5.30 -18.19 4.46
N ARG A 126 -4.01 -18.52 4.37
CA ARG A 126 -3.48 -19.59 3.52
C ARG A 126 -2.37 -20.32 4.23
N ASP A 127 -2.57 -21.62 4.43
CA ASP A 127 -1.62 -22.49 5.11
C ASP A 127 -0.25 -22.46 4.43
N ASN A 128 0.80 -22.42 5.24
CA ASN A 128 2.20 -22.33 4.81
C ASN A 128 2.48 -21.21 3.79
N SER A 129 1.73 -20.11 3.82
CA SER A 129 1.94 -18.93 2.97
C SER A 129 2.31 -17.68 3.78
N ASP A 130 3.03 -16.76 3.17
CA ASP A 130 3.52 -15.52 3.76
C ASP A 130 3.36 -14.32 2.79
N SER A 131 2.32 -14.36 1.95
CA SER A 131 2.11 -13.36 0.89
C SER A 131 0.95 -12.40 1.19
N ARG A 132 0.94 -11.23 0.55
CA ARG A 132 -0.21 -10.30 0.60
C ARG A 132 -1.48 -10.86 -0.07
N THR A 133 -1.38 -11.96 -0.82
CA THR A 133 -2.55 -12.67 -1.40
C THR A 133 -3.11 -13.77 -0.49
N GLY A 134 -2.39 -14.07 0.58
CA GLY A 134 -2.81 -14.97 1.64
C GLY A 134 -1.62 -15.39 2.50
N THR A 135 -1.87 -15.56 3.79
CA THR A 135 -0.83 -15.84 4.80
C THR A 135 -1.35 -16.75 5.90
N ASP A 136 -0.48 -17.53 6.53
CA ASP A 136 -0.80 -18.18 7.80
C ASP A 136 -0.41 -17.29 8.99
N CYS A 137 -0.56 -17.82 10.21
CA CYS A 137 -0.32 -17.07 11.44
C CYS A 137 1.14 -16.64 11.60
N SER A 138 2.10 -17.54 11.38
CA SER A 138 3.51 -17.25 11.56
C SER A 138 4.10 -16.47 10.38
N GLY A 139 3.61 -16.68 9.16
CA GLY A 139 3.92 -15.86 7.99
C GLY A 139 3.47 -14.41 8.16
N PHE A 140 2.28 -14.20 8.74
CA PHE A 140 1.80 -12.86 9.08
C PHE A 140 2.73 -12.18 10.08
N VAL A 141 3.01 -12.85 11.20
CA VAL A 141 3.88 -12.33 12.27
C VAL A 141 5.27 -11.99 11.72
N ARG A 142 5.88 -12.93 10.98
CA ARG A 142 7.21 -12.74 10.39
C ARG A 142 7.27 -11.51 9.48
N ASN A 143 6.30 -11.34 8.59
CA ASN A 143 6.29 -10.19 7.69
C ASN A 143 6.11 -8.87 8.43
N VAL A 144 5.18 -8.82 9.40
CA VAL A 144 4.96 -7.61 10.21
C VAL A 144 6.23 -7.22 10.97
N TYR A 145 6.94 -8.18 11.58
CA TYR A 145 8.20 -7.90 12.27
C TYR A 145 9.31 -7.46 11.32
N GLN A 146 9.38 -8.06 10.13
CA GLN A 146 10.34 -7.65 9.11
C GLN A 146 10.07 -6.23 8.61
N GLU A 147 8.80 -5.86 8.40
CA GLU A 147 8.39 -4.53 7.92
C GLU A 147 8.53 -3.46 9.00
N ALA A 148 8.16 -3.77 10.25
CA ALA A 148 8.14 -2.81 11.36
C ALA A 148 9.51 -2.62 12.02
N TYR A 149 10.29 -3.70 12.15
CA TYR A 149 11.54 -3.71 12.93
C TYR A 149 12.76 -4.18 12.14
N GLY A 150 12.59 -4.68 10.91
CA GLY A 150 13.67 -5.27 10.16
C GLY A 150 14.10 -6.67 10.64
N LEU A 151 13.32 -7.30 11.52
CA LEU A 151 13.67 -8.57 12.17
C LEU A 151 13.10 -9.76 11.41
N ASN A 152 13.96 -10.74 11.11
CA ASN A 152 13.58 -11.99 10.48
C ASN A 152 13.29 -13.06 11.52
N LEU A 153 12.01 -13.27 11.84
CA LEU A 153 11.59 -14.35 12.72
C LEU A 153 11.53 -15.70 11.99
N ASN A 154 11.61 -16.77 12.78
CA ASN A 154 11.45 -18.15 12.32
C ASN A 154 10.09 -18.36 11.63
N ARG A 155 10.03 -19.24 10.61
CA ARG A 155 8.79 -19.45 9.83
C ARG A 155 7.69 -20.21 10.60
N ASN A 156 8.06 -20.93 11.65
CA ASN A 156 7.17 -21.82 12.40
C ASN A 156 6.94 -21.24 13.81
N ALA A 157 5.67 -21.23 14.27
CA ALA A 157 5.29 -20.64 15.56
C ALA A 157 5.99 -21.30 16.76
N LEU A 158 6.19 -22.62 16.75
CA LEU A 158 6.93 -23.32 17.81
C LEU A 158 8.40 -22.88 17.83
N LYS A 159 9.04 -22.76 16.66
CA LYS A 159 10.42 -22.27 16.59
C LYS A 159 10.55 -20.81 17.02
N MET A 160 9.58 -19.96 16.68
CA MET A 160 9.54 -18.58 17.18
C MET A 160 9.54 -18.55 18.71
N TYR A 161 8.73 -19.42 19.33
CA TYR A 161 8.68 -19.53 20.79
C TYR A 161 10.00 -20.04 21.40
N GLU A 162 10.63 -21.03 20.78
CA GLU A 162 11.84 -21.68 21.32
C GLU A 162 13.12 -20.87 21.08
N GLN A 163 13.17 -20.05 20.03
CA GLN A 163 14.42 -19.47 19.52
C GLN A 163 14.40 -17.95 19.36
N ASP A 164 13.24 -17.32 19.17
CA ASP A 164 13.17 -15.88 18.88
C ASP A 164 12.72 -15.04 20.07
N VAL A 165 12.15 -15.66 21.10
CA VAL A 165 11.54 -14.96 22.24
C VAL A 165 12.03 -15.44 23.59
N ASP A 166 12.10 -14.51 24.53
CA ASP A 166 12.18 -14.81 25.95
C ASP A 166 10.75 -14.90 26.52
N PRO A 167 10.35 -16.00 27.18
CA PRO A 167 9.02 -16.14 27.78
C PRO A 167 8.73 -15.05 28.82
N ILE A 168 7.51 -14.52 28.79
CA ILE A 168 7.04 -13.47 29.71
C ILE A 168 5.66 -13.83 30.28
N GLU A 169 5.40 -13.35 31.49
CA GLU A 169 4.09 -13.50 32.12
C GLU A 169 3.04 -12.63 31.42
N LYS A 170 1.78 -13.07 31.49
CA LYS A 170 0.66 -12.40 30.80
C LYS A 170 0.46 -10.96 31.27
N GLU A 171 0.76 -10.69 32.54
CA GLU A 171 0.66 -9.37 33.16
C GLU A 171 1.76 -8.40 32.70
N GLU A 172 2.85 -8.93 32.11
CA GLU A 172 4.00 -8.16 31.63
C GLU A 172 3.94 -7.86 30.11
N LEU A 173 2.82 -8.22 29.48
CA LEU A 173 2.58 -8.03 28.06
C LEU A 173 2.63 -6.55 27.66
N HIS A 174 3.49 -6.25 26.70
CA HIS A 174 3.62 -4.95 26.05
C HIS A 174 3.39 -5.07 24.54
N GLU A 175 2.97 -3.97 23.94
CA GLU A 175 2.69 -3.91 22.51
C GLU A 175 3.90 -4.35 21.67
N GLY A 176 3.67 -5.32 20.79
CA GLY A 176 4.72 -5.96 20.00
C GLY A 176 5.36 -7.17 20.68
N ASP A 177 4.81 -7.70 21.76
CA ASP A 177 5.13 -9.05 22.25
C ASP A 177 4.35 -10.12 21.45
N LEU A 178 4.85 -11.34 21.42
CA LEU A 178 4.19 -12.48 20.78
C LEU A 178 3.34 -13.25 21.78
N ILE A 179 2.19 -13.71 21.32
CA ILE A 179 1.29 -14.57 22.08
C ILE A 179 1.09 -15.87 21.32
N PHE A 180 1.23 -16.97 22.03
CA PHE A 180 1.18 -18.32 21.51
C PHE A 180 -0.05 -19.06 22.05
N PHE A 181 -0.68 -19.84 21.20
CA PHE A 181 -1.90 -20.58 21.51
C PHE A 181 -1.77 -22.06 21.14
N ASP A 182 -2.45 -22.90 21.91
CA ASP A 182 -2.68 -24.32 21.61
C ASP A 182 -4.14 -24.51 21.15
N THR A 183 -4.33 -24.42 19.84
CA THR A 183 -5.64 -24.57 19.19
C THR A 183 -5.97 -26.02 18.80
N PHE A 184 -4.99 -26.93 18.90
CA PHE A 184 -5.16 -28.35 18.53
C PHE A 184 -5.07 -29.31 19.73
N GLY A 185 -4.71 -28.82 20.91
CA GLY A 185 -4.52 -29.61 22.14
C GLY A 185 -3.21 -30.40 22.18
N SER A 186 -2.21 -30.03 21.39
CA SER A 186 -0.95 -30.77 21.25
C SER A 186 0.28 -29.87 21.32
N GLY A 187 0.16 -28.69 21.94
CA GLY A 187 1.21 -27.68 22.03
C GLY A 187 1.01 -26.51 21.06
N ILE A 188 2.02 -25.63 20.97
CA ILE A 188 1.93 -24.38 20.21
C ILE A 188 1.58 -24.65 18.74
N SER A 189 0.42 -24.15 18.33
CA SER A 189 -0.11 -24.32 16.97
C SER A 189 -0.46 -23.00 16.29
N HIS A 190 -0.57 -21.92 17.06
CA HIS A 190 -1.00 -20.62 16.55
C HIS A 190 -0.26 -19.48 17.27
N VAL A 191 -0.06 -18.36 16.57
CA VAL A 191 0.66 -17.19 17.07
C VAL A 191 -0.04 -15.89 16.67
N GLY A 192 0.09 -14.87 17.51
CA GLY A 192 -0.37 -13.51 17.26
C GLY A 192 0.56 -12.47 17.89
N ILE A 193 0.36 -11.21 17.51
CA ILE A 193 1.11 -10.06 18.02
C ILE A 193 0.22 -9.34 19.03
N TYR A 194 0.69 -9.20 20.27
CA TYR A 194 0.00 -8.41 21.27
C TYR A 194 0.00 -6.93 20.92
N LEU A 195 -1.14 -6.31 21.14
CA LEU A 195 -1.36 -4.88 20.96
C LEU A 195 -1.42 -4.27 22.36
N GLN A 196 -2.58 -3.74 22.74
CA GLN A 196 -2.84 -3.23 24.08
C GLN A 196 -4.23 -3.65 24.54
N ASN A 197 -4.50 -3.48 25.83
CA ASN A 197 -5.83 -3.71 26.42
C ASN A 197 -6.36 -5.14 26.16
N GLY A 198 -5.48 -6.15 26.23
CA GLY A 198 -5.90 -7.53 26.01
C GLY A 198 -6.28 -7.83 24.55
N ARG A 199 -5.79 -7.07 23.58
CA ARG A 199 -6.01 -7.31 22.14
C ARG A 199 -4.77 -7.82 21.46
N PHE A 200 -4.97 -8.58 20.38
CA PHE A 200 -3.87 -9.11 19.59
C PHE A 200 -4.28 -9.24 18.12
N ALA A 201 -3.32 -9.07 17.21
CA ALA A 201 -3.49 -9.28 15.78
C ALA A 201 -2.99 -10.67 15.38
N HIS A 202 -3.73 -11.37 14.52
CA HIS A 202 -3.33 -12.70 14.04
C HIS A 202 -4.04 -13.05 12.72
N ALA A 203 -3.58 -14.09 12.03
CA ALA A 203 -4.27 -14.66 10.87
C ALA A 203 -5.26 -15.75 11.30
N SER A 204 -6.56 -15.44 11.35
CA SER A 204 -7.63 -16.42 11.61
C SER A 204 -7.91 -17.27 10.38
N THR A 205 -8.04 -18.59 10.55
CA THR A 205 -8.39 -19.53 9.48
C THR A 205 -9.67 -19.18 8.72
N SER A 206 -10.65 -18.59 9.42
CA SER A 206 -11.96 -18.23 8.85
C SER A 206 -12.06 -16.79 8.34
N ARG A 207 -11.36 -15.85 8.98
CA ARG A 207 -11.51 -14.39 8.75
C ARG A 207 -10.29 -13.74 8.09
N GLY A 208 -9.19 -14.48 7.92
CA GLY A 208 -7.92 -13.88 7.54
C GLY A 208 -7.29 -13.08 8.68
N VAL A 209 -6.40 -12.16 8.34
CA VAL A 209 -5.73 -11.28 9.31
C VAL A 209 -6.74 -10.36 9.97
N THR A 210 -6.86 -10.47 11.29
CA THR A 210 -7.86 -9.77 12.11
C THR A 210 -7.30 -9.45 13.50
N ILE A 211 -8.08 -8.68 14.27
CA ILE A 211 -7.77 -8.32 15.65
C ILE A 211 -8.86 -8.91 16.53
N ASP A 212 -8.45 -9.68 17.53
CA ASP A 212 -9.34 -10.27 18.52
C ASP A 212 -8.89 -9.89 19.94
N SER A 213 -9.69 -10.27 20.94
CA SER A 213 -9.38 -10.07 22.35
C SER A 213 -9.03 -11.39 23.04
N LEU A 214 -8.04 -11.34 23.93
CA LEU A 214 -7.68 -12.42 24.86
C LEU A 214 -8.78 -12.75 25.88
N THR A 215 -9.81 -11.90 26.00
CA THR A 215 -11.00 -12.16 26.83
C THR A 215 -12.07 -12.96 26.09
N ASN A 216 -11.90 -13.20 24.79
CA ASN A 216 -12.77 -14.11 24.05
C ASN A 216 -12.59 -15.53 24.60
N PRO A 217 -13.67 -16.23 25.02
CA PRO A 217 -13.60 -17.57 25.61
C PRO A 217 -12.73 -18.55 24.82
N TYR A 218 -12.83 -18.53 23.48
CA TYR A 218 -12.04 -19.42 22.63
C TYR A 218 -10.53 -19.18 22.79
N TYR A 219 -10.09 -17.92 22.75
CA TYR A 219 -8.66 -17.58 22.85
C TYR A 219 -8.16 -17.60 24.29
N SER A 220 -9.02 -17.36 25.28
CA SER A 220 -8.65 -17.51 26.69
C SER A 220 -8.37 -18.97 27.03
N ASP A 221 -9.17 -19.90 26.50
CA ASP A 221 -9.03 -21.33 26.75
C ASP A 221 -7.83 -21.92 26.01
N CYS A 222 -7.51 -21.39 24.82
CA CYS A 222 -6.36 -21.83 24.03
C CYS A 222 -5.06 -21.07 24.33
N TYR A 223 -5.04 -20.08 25.22
CA TYR A 223 -3.83 -19.32 25.52
C TYR A 223 -2.77 -20.25 26.14
N PHE A 224 -1.59 -20.29 25.52
CA PHE A 224 -0.51 -21.18 25.96
C PHE A 224 0.61 -20.42 26.69
N SER A 225 1.17 -19.40 26.04
CA SER A 225 2.28 -18.61 26.60
C SER A 225 2.41 -17.26 25.86
N SER A 226 3.25 -16.38 26.39
CA SER A 226 3.69 -15.15 25.72
C SER A 226 5.21 -15.04 25.75
N GLY A 227 5.77 -14.33 24.78
CA GLY A 227 7.21 -14.11 24.70
C GLY A 227 7.55 -12.77 24.08
N ARG A 228 8.63 -12.15 24.55
CA ARG A 228 9.18 -10.92 24.00
C ARG A 228 10.32 -11.25 23.05
N VAL A 229 10.26 -10.72 21.82
CA VAL A 229 11.34 -10.92 20.85
C VAL A 229 12.61 -10.25 21.35
N ASN A 230 13.67 -11.04 21.48
CA ASN A 230 14.97 -10.54 21.90
C ASN A 230 15.77 -10.13 20.66
N ARG A 231 16.08 -8.83 20.56
CA ARG A 231 16.77 -8.25 19.40
C ARG A 231 18.22 -8.68 19.30
N ASP A 232 18.87 -9.00 20.42
CA ASP A 232 20.29 -9.28 20.48
C ASP A 232 20.61 -10.63 19.81
N PHE A 233 19.69 -11.61 19.88
CA PHE A 233 19.86 -12.92 19.23
C PHE A 233 19.78 -12.85 17.70
N LEU A 234 19.07 -11.86 17.14
CA LEU A 234 18.81 -11.79 15.69
C LEU A 234 19.91 -11.05 14.91
N GLU A 235 20.72 -10.23 15.59
CA GLU A 235 21.86 -9.55 14.97
C GLU A 235 23.13 -10.44 14.91
N GLU A 236 23.32 -11.34 15.87
CA GLU A 236 24.47 -12.26 15.92
C GLU A 236 24.42 -13.36 14.84
N GLU A 237 23.23 -13.82 14.44
CA GLU A 237 23.09 -14.84 13.40
C GLU A 237 23.22 -14.27 11.98
N SER A 238 22.95 -12.97 11.78
CA SER A 238 23.17 -12.29 10.49
C SER A 238 24.65 -12.02 10.19
N THR A 239 25.54 -12.13 11.19
CA THR A 239 26.98 -11.85 11.04
C THR A 239 27.86 -13.11 10.94
N ARG A 240 27.26 -14.32 11.03
CA ARG A 240 27.94 -15.60 10.76
C ARG A 240 27.65 -16.10 9.35
#